data_AF-A0A7X8JFQ6-F1
#
_entry.id   AF-A0A7X8JFQ6-F1
#
_cell.length_a   1.000
_cell.length_b   1.000
_cell.length_c   1.000
_cell.angle_alpha   90.00
_cell.angle_beta   90.00
_cell.angle_gamma   90.00
#
_symmetry.space_group_name_H-M   'P 1'
#
loop_
_entity.id
_entity.type
_entity.pdbx_description
1 polymer ?
#
loop_
_entity_poly.entity_id
_entity_poly.type
_entity_poly.pdbx_seq_one_letter_code
_entity_poly.pdbx_strand_id
1 'polypeptide(L)'
;MRNDSAPAGRGKTILIVILIAANLLMLAIAIITVPPNLGGIIKKNETPAAVKPSSSRTAKEPADMPEPADKPAQSEKYAQADEPAQAETAVNELSTYERPDLGDFLWYTEDVFYNGVPDGAAIIDNVKYTTGGWKGLIIYDPDNDYGANAWEFLNVDIAGTEEELEVTLDWYMLFISGEGNSLDETDMEDIVYDGGWVGGGIRAFGLGELRLRRLYDLNDKQYAFGTLDTPDGIPAFIALVRP
;
A
#
# COMPACT_ATOMS: atom_id res chain seq x y z
N MET A 1 -39.07 -20.62 -43.11
CA MET A 1 -39.47 -19.62 -42.09
C MET A 1 -38.22 -19.28 -41.29
N ARG A 2 -37.73 -18.05 -41.38
CA ARG A 2 -36.61 -17.55 -40.58
C ARG A 2 -37.19 -16.95 -39.30
N ASN A 3 -36.72 -17.39 -38.14
CA ASN A 3 -37.05 -16.77 -36.86
C ASN A 3 -35.85 -15.90 -36.46
N ASP A 4 -35.97 -14.60 -36.68
CA ASP A 4 -35.10 -13.60 -36.10
C ASP A 4 -35.50 -13.40 -34.64
N SER A 5 -34.63 -13.82 -33.72
CA SER A 5 -34.76 -13.52 -32.29
C SER A 5 -33.85 -12.32 -32.00
N ALA A 6 -34.44 -11.18 -31.62
CA ALA A 6 -33.69 -9.97 -31.25
C ALA A 6 -32.89 -10.18 -29.94
N PRO A 7 -31.71 -9.57 -29.78
CA PRO A 7 -30.88 -9.79 -28.60
C PRO A 7 -31.37 -8.94 -27.42
N ALA A 8 -31.84 -9.61 -26.37
CA ALA A 8 -32.33 -9.00 -25.12
C ALA A 8 -31.21 -8.55 -24.14
N GLY A 9 -29.95 -8.46 -24.58
CA GLY A 9 -28.81 -8.15 -23.70
C GLY A 9 -28.45 -6.67 -23.57
N ARG A 10 -28.74 -5.86 -24.60
CA ARG A 10 -28.18 -4.50 -24.72
C ARG A 10 -28.67 -3.50 -23.66
N GLY A 11 -29.91 -3.67 -23.19
CA GLY A 11 -30.51 -2.73 -22.24
C GLY A 11 -29.99 -2.87 -20.81
N LYS A 12 -29.58 -4.08 -20.41
CA LYS A 12 -29.06 -4.33 -19.05
C LYS A 12 -27.62 -3.85 -18.92
N THR A 13 -26.81 -4.02 -19.97
CA THR A 13 -25.42 -3.52 -20.04
C THR A 13 -25.36 -2.00 -19.99
N ILE A 14 -26.23 -1.30 -20.74
CA ILE A 14 -26.30 0.18 -20.69
C ILE A 14 -26.71 0.67 -19.30
N LEU A 15 -27.62 -0.04 -18.61
CA LEU A 15 -28.02 0.33 -17.25
C LEU A 15 -26.86 0.18 -16.25
N ILE A 16 -26.07 -0.89 -16.34
CA ILE A 16 -24.95 -1.15 -15.43
C ILE A 16 -23.83 -0.12 -15.62
N VAL A 17 -23.44 0.19 -16.87
CA VAL A 17 -22.44 1.22 -17.16
C VAL A 17 -22.89 2.59 -16.64
N ILE A 18 -24.17 2.93 -16.81
CA ILE A 18 -24.73 4.17 -16.25
C ILE A 18 -24.68 4.17 -14.72
N LEU A 19 -24.92 3.03 -14.07
CA LEU A 19 -24.89 2.91 -12.61
C LEU A 19 -23.46 3.08 -12.06
N ILE A 20 -22.45 2.46 -12.67
CA ILE A 20 -21.04 2.58 -12.26
C ILE A 20 -20.58 4.04 -12.45
N ALA A 21 -20.81 4.62 -13.62
CA ALA A 21 -20.45 6.01 -13.91
C ALA A 21 -21.17 7.01 -12.98
N ALA A 22 -22.45 6.77 -12.66
CA ALA A 22 -23.19 7.61 -11.73
C ALA A 22 -22.66 7.50 -10.28
N ASN A 23 -22.21 6.30 -9.87
CA ASN A 23 -21.65 6.10 -8.54
C ASN A 23 -20.31 6.81 -8.38
N LEU A 24 -19.45 6.74 -9.39
CA LEU A 24 -18.17 7.47 -9.45
C LEU A 24 -18.39 9.00 -9.45
N LEU A 25 -19.39 9.49 -10.20
CA LEU A 25 -19.71 10.92 -10.24
C LEU A 25 -20.25 11.44 -8.89
N MET A 26 -21.12 10.68 -8.23
CA MET A 26 -21.64 11.05 -6.90
C MET A 26 -20.52 11.04 -5.85
N LEU A 27 -19.56 10.12 -5.95
CA LEU A 27 -18.39 10.06 -5.06
C LEU A 27 -17.48 11.27 -5.26
N ALA A 28 -17.17 11.65 -6.50
CA ALA A 28 -16.38 12.85 -6.80
C ALA A 28 -17.03 14.12 -6.25
N ILE A 29 -18.36 14.25 -6.36
CA ILE A 29 -19.10 15.39 -5.80
C ILE A 29 -19.04 15.39 -4.26
N ALA A 30 -19.13 14.23 -3.62
CA ALA A 30 -19.04 14.13 -2.16
C ALA A 30 -17.67 14.60 -1.64
N ILE A 31 -16.57 14.23 -2.30
CA ILE A 31 -15.21 14.65 -1.93
C ILE A 31 -15.06 16.18 -2.05
N ILE A 32 -15.58 16.77 -3.11
CA ILE A 32 -15.51 18.23 -3.35
C ILE A 32 -16.40 19.01 -2.37
N THR A 33 -17.50 18.40 -1.89
CA THR A 33 -18.52 19.10 -1.08
C THR A 33 -18.38 18.89 0.44
N VAL A 34 -17.47 18.03 0.90
CA VAL A 34 -17.15 17.91 2.34
C VAL A 34 -16.30 19.11 2.77
N PRO A 35 -16.82 20.01 3.64
CA PRO A 35 -16.03 21.12 4.16
C PRO A 35 -14.89 20.59 5.05
N PRO A 36 -13.71 21.23 5.08
CA PRO A 36 -12.47 20.72 5.68
C PRO A 36 -12.45 20.69 7.23
N ASN A 37 -13.61 20.64 7.88
CA ASN A 37 -13.75 20.90 9.33
C ASN A 37 -14.29 19.72 10.16
N LEU A 38 -14.08 18.47 9.72
CA LEU A 38 -14.43 17.28 10.52
C LEU A 38 -13.25 16.65 11.29
N GLY A 39 -12.06 17.25 11.26
CA GLY A 39 -10.88 16.81 12.03
C GLY A 39 -10.89 17.16 13.53
N GLY A 40 -12.06 17.39 14.16
CA GLY A 40 -12.15 18.09 15.44
C GLY A 40 -13.04 17.47 16.51
N ILE A 41 -13.24 16.15 16.57
CA ILE A 41 -14.04 15.54 17.65
C ILE A 41 -13.48 14.20 18.14
N ILE A 42 -12.23 14.18 18.62
CA ILE A 42 -11.82 13.21 19.67
C ILE A 42 -10.95 13.94 20.71
N LYS A 43 -11.63 14.55 21.70
CA LYS A 43 -11.20 14.62 23.12
C LYS A 43 -12.10 15.61 23.87
N LYS A 44 -13.20 15.10 24.42
CA LYS A 44 -13.67 15.48 25.75
C LYS A 44 -14.78 14.53 26.19
N ASN A 45 -14.43 13.54 26.99
CA ASN A 45 -15.34 13.11 28.05
C ASN A 45 -14.67 13.46 29.37
N GLU A 46 -15.36 14.37 30.06
CA GLU A 46 -15.09 14.85 31.39
C GLU A 46 -15.41 13.77 32.41
N THR A 47 -14.62 13.67 33.48
CA THR A 47 -15.15 13.39 34.81
C THR A 47 -14.26 14.12 35.83
N PRO A 48 -14.82 14.71 36.91
CA PRO A 48 -14.40 16.02 37.40
C PRO A 48 -13.74 16.05 38.78
N ALA A 49 -13.16 17.24 39.06
CA ALA A 49 -13.02 17.93 40.34
C ALA A 49 -12.11 17.28 41.41
N ALA A 50 -10.94 17.88 41.67
CA ALA A 50 -10.69 18.92 42.70
C ALA A 50 -9.86 18.27 43.82
N VAL A 51 -8.72 18.81 44.27
CA VAL A 51 -8.59 20.00 45.12
C VAL A 51 -7.18 20.60 44.97
N LYS A 52 -7.09 21.93 44.83
CA LYS A 52 -5.89 22.79 44.99
C LYS A 52 -5.87 23.36 46.43
N PRO A 53 -4.87 24.18 46.85
CA PRO A 53 -3.40 24.12 46.74
C PRO A 53 -2.74 24.44 48.13
N SER A 54 -1.40 24.62 48.21
CA SER A 54 -0.62 25.44 49.21
C SER A 54 0.59 24.66 49.77
N SER A 55 1.75 25.20 50.18
CA SER A 55 2.58 26.37 49.86
C SER A 55 3.87 26.22 50.72
N SER A 56 5.01 26.72 50.20
CA SER A 56 6.19 27.28 50.91
C SER A 56 7.32 26.42 51.55
N ARG A 57 8.57 26.80 51.15
CA ARG A 57 9.83 27.04 51.93
C ARG A 57 10.54 25.84 52.63
N THR A 58 11.86 25.71 52.76
CA THR A 58 13.09 26.49 52.45
C THR A 58 14.33 25.56 52.57
N ALA A 59 15.37 25.89 51.79
CA ALA A 59 16.80 25.53 51.77
C ALA A 59 17.51 24.83 52.97
N LYS A 60 18.54 24.02 52.63
CA LYS A 60 19.91 24.13 53.17
C LYS A 60 20.95 23.28 52.38
N GLU A 61 21.95 23.98 51.86
CA GLU A 61 23.34 23.59 51.50
C GLU A 61 24.24 24.62 52.27
N PRO A 62 25.59 24.55 52.50
CA PRO A 62 26.69 23.77 51.88
C PRO A 62 27.74 23.14 52.83
N ALA A 63 28.66 22.36 52.23
CA ALA A 63 30.13 22.37 52.42
C ALA A 63 30.68 21.06 51.82
N ASP A 64 31.83 20.95 51.16
CA ASP A 64 32.84 21.83 50.56
C ASP A 64 33.78 20.84 49.82
N MET A 65 34.27 21.17 48.62
CA MET A 65 35.23 20.34 47.86
C MET A 65 36.66 20.47 48.44
N PRO A 66 37.62 19.63 48.03
CA PRO A 66 38.46 20.01 46.89
C PRO A 66 38.92 18.85 45.97
N GLU A 67 39.00 19.15 44.67
CA GLU A 67 39.87 18.54 43.64
C GLU A 67 41.34 18.99 43.83
N PRO A 68 42.39 18.61 43.04
CA PRO A 68 42.42 17.94 41.72
C PRO A 68 43.54 16.87 41.51
N ALA A 69 43.54 16.16 40.37
CA ALA A 69 44.77 15.74 39.66
C ALA A 69 44.50 15.24 38.22
N ASP A 70 45.43 15.59 37.33
CA ASP A 70 45.38 15.63 35.86
C ASP A 70 46.08 14.39 35.21
N LYS A 71 45.42 13.75 34.20
CA LYS A 71 45.94 13.02 32.98
C LYS A 71 46.85 11.76 33.06
N PRO A 72 46.98 10.93 31.97
CA PRO A 72 46.62 11.17 30.56
C PRO A 72 45.77 10.08 29.84
N ALA A 73 45.38 10.43 28.61
CA ALA A 73 44.57 9.70 27.65
C ALA A 73 45.17 8.38 27.14
N GLN A 74 44.30 7.40 26.82
CA GLN A 74 44.54 6.43 25.76
C GLN A 74 43.23 6.00 25.09
N SER A 75 43.27 6.03 23.77
CA SER A 75 42.21 5.82 22.78
C SER A 75 42.09 4.35 22.36
N GLU A 76 40.87 3.82 22.35
CA GLU A 76 40.48 2.64 21.56
C GLU A 76 39.16 3.01 20.85
N LYS A 77 39.22 3.62 19.67
CA LYS A 77 39.24 2.98 18.34
C LYS A 77 38.04 2.05 18.10
N TYR A 78 36.95 2.68 17.68
CA TYR A 78 35.88 2.23 16.79
C TYR A 78 35.97 0.77 16.29
N ALA A 79 35.04 -0.06 16.72
CA ALA A 79 34.44 -1.08 15.86
C ALA A 79 33.16 -0.46 15.28
N GLN A 80 33.36 0.36 14.25
CA GLN A 80 32.31 0.84 13.39
C GLN A 80 31.89 -0.36 12.54
N ALA A 81 30.70 -0.90 12.80
CA ALA A 81 30.03 -1.77 11.84
C ALA A 81 29.67 -0.90 10.65
N ASP A 82 30.60 -0.79 9.69
CA ASP A 82 30.33 -0.24 8.37
C ASP A 82 29.47 -1.25 7.60
N GLU A 83 28.16 -1.23 7.84
CA GLU A 83 27.18 -1.71 6.86
C GLU A 83 25.80 -1.07 7.08
N PRO A 84 25.55 0.10 6.47
CA PRO A 84 24.20 0.36 5.94
C PRO A 84 24.19 0.90 4.50
N ALA A 85 25.32 1.40 3.99
CA ALA A 85 25.33 2.12 2.71
C ALA A 85 25.18 1.23 1.47
N GLN A 86 25.52 -0.06 1.55
CA GLN A 86 25.50 -0.97 0.40
C GLN A 86 24.12 -1.62 0.18
N ALA A 87 23.33 -1.76 1.25
CA ALA A 87 21.98 -2.34 1.16
C ALA A 87 20.97 -1.33 0.59
N GLU A 88 21.04 -0.06 1.00
CA GLU A 88 20.13 0.99 0.49
C GLU A 88 20.34 1.28 -1.00
N THR A 89 21.57 1.21 -1.51
CA THR A 89 21.84 1.36 -2.95
C THR A 89 21.31 0.18 -3.76
N ALA A 90 21.43 -1.05 -3.26
CA ALA A 90 21.00 -2.25 -3.98
C ALA A 90 19.48 -2.37 -4.12
N VAL A 91 18.69 -1.87 -3.15
CA VAL A 91 17.21 -1.94 -3.25
C VAL A 91 16.65 -0.97 -4.29
N ASN A 92 17.23 0.23 -4.38
CA ASN A 92 16.86 1.19 -5.42
C ASN A 92 17.22 0.67 -6.83
N GLU A 93 18.24 -0.19 -6.97
CA GLU A 93 18.60 -0.82 -8.25
C GLU A 93 17.52 -1.79 -8.77
N LEU A 94 16.69 -2.37 -7.89
CA LEU A 94 15.61 -3.27 -8.28
C LEU A 94 14.31 -2.53 -8.65
N SER A 95 14.23 -1.23 -8.41
CA SER A 95 13.04 -0.44 -8.74
C SER A 95 12.81 -0.37 -10.25
N THR A 96 11.55 -0.42 -10.66
CA THR A 96 11.16 -0.24 -12.06
C THR A 96 9.92 0.64 -12.19
N TYR A 97 9.89 1.41 -13.28
CA TYR A 97 8.77 2.26 -13.69
C TYR A 97 8.33 1.94 -15.12
N GLU A 98 8.78 0.80 -15.67
CA GLU A 98 8.28 0.31 -16.93
C GLU A 98 6.82 -0.11 -16.79
N ARG A 99 6.00 0.19 -17.82
CA ARG A 99 4.61 -0.23 -17.81
C ARG A 99 4.53 -1.77 -17.80
N PRO A 100 3.67 -2.35 -16.94
CA PRO A 100 3.45 -3.80 -16.91
C PRO A 100 2.82 -4.34 -18.19
N ASP A 101 3.09 -5.61 -18.48
CA ASP A 101 2.33 -6.41 -19.44
C ASP A 101 1.86 -7.75 -18.84
N LEU A 102 1.05 -8.50 -19.59
CA LEU A 102 0.53 -9.80 -19.13
C LEU A 102 1.64 -10.81 -18.80
N GLY A 103 2.74 -10.79 -19.56
CA GLY A 103 3.87 -11.70 -19.37
C GLY A 103 4.55 -11.54 -18.02
N ASP A 104 4.56 -10.31 -17.48
CA ASP A 104 5.12 -10.00 -16.16
C ASP A 104 4.40 -10.73 -15.01
N PHE A 105 3.14 -11.18 -15.20
CA PHE A 105 2.31 -11.74 -14.12
C PHE A 105 1.93 -13.21 -14.28
N LEU A 106 2.45 -13.90 -15.30
CA LEU A 106 2.20 -15.34 -15.47
C LEU A 106 2.65 -16.17 -14.26
N TRP A 107 3.67 -15.73 -13.53
CA TRP A 107 4.09 -16.36 -12.27
C TRP A 107 2.98 -16.36 -11.22
N TYR A 108 2.14 -15.32 -11.22
CA TYR A 108 1.05 -15.18 -10.29
C TYR A 108 -0.18 -15.93 -10.78
N THR A 109 -0.64 -15.62 -12.00
CA THR A 109 -1.93 -16.08 -12.51
C THR A 109 -1.97 -17.56 -12.83
N GLU A 110 -0.83 -18.18 -13.18
CA GLU A 110 -0.76 -19.59 -13.56
C GLU A 110 -0.24 -20.50 -12.43
N ASP A 111 0.33 -19.93 -11.36
CA ASP A 111 0.97 -20.71 -10.29
C ASP A 111 0.64 -20.18 -8.90
N VAL A 112 1.23 -19.04 -8.49
CA VAL A 112 1.16 -18.58 -7.09
C VAL A 112 -0.26 -18.31 -6.61
N PHE A 113 -1.17 -17.87 -7.49
CA PHE A 113 -2.57 -17.69 -7.16
C PHE A 113 -3.23 -18.98 -6.65
N TYR A 114 -2.86 -20.14 -7.19
CA TYR A 114 -3.44 -21.44 -6.84
C TYR A 114 -2.60 -22.22 -5.82
N ASN A 115 -1.27 -22.17 -5.96
CA ASN A 115 -0.33 -23.02 -5.22
C ASN A 115 0.37 -22.28 -4.06
N GLY A 116 0.26 -20.95 -3.99
CA GLY A 116 0.94 -20.13 -3.01
C GLY A 116 2.41 -19.87 -3.35
N VAL A 117 3.18 -19.44 -2.35
CA VAL A 117 4.60 -19.07 -2.53
C VAL A 117 5.41 -20.31 -2.96
N PRO A 118 6.23 -20.24 -4.03
CA PRO A 118 7.02 -21.38 -4.50
C PRO A 118 8.09 -21.83 -3.48
N ASP A 119 8.45 -23.11 -3.54
CA ASP A 119 9.56 -23.64 -2.75
C ASP A 119 10.88 -22.93 -3.10
N GLY A 120 11.69 -22.66 -2.08
CA GLY A 120 12.99 -22.00 -2.25
C GLY A 120 12.93 -20.47 -2.36
N ALA A 121 11.74 -19.88 -2.36
CA ALA A 121 11.58 -18.42 -2.23
C ALA A 121 12.14 -17.93 -0.88
N ALA A 122 12.90 -16.84 -0.92
CA ALA A 122 13.39 -16.16 0.28
C ALA A 122 12.39 -15.09 0.70
N ILE A 123 11.76 -15.23 1.87
CA ILE A 123 10.76 -14.27 2.34
C ILE A 123 11.44 -12.94 2.69
N ILE A 124 10.87 -11.85 2.19
CA ILE A 124 11.25 -10.48 2.55
C ILE A 124 10.43 -10.08 3.78
N ASP A 125 11.09 -9.91 4.92
CA ASP A 125 10.47 -9.56 6.20
C ASP A 125 10.86 -8.17 6.71
N ASN A 126 11.52 -7.37 5.87
CA ASN A 126 12.00 -6.03 6.20
C ASN A 126 11.64 -5.01 5.13
N VAL A 127 10.93 -3.96 5.55
CA VAL A 127 10.42 -2.87 4.72
C VAL A 127 11.48 -2.18 3.85
N LYS A 128 12.75 -2.15 4.29
CA LYS A 128 13.82 -1.49 3.52
C LYS A 128 14.07 -2.15 2.17
N TYR A 129 13.63 -3.39 1.99
CA TYR A 129 13.74 -4.13 0.72
C TYR A 129 12.48 -4.03 -0.13
N THR A 130 11.51 -3.20 0.24
CA THR A 130 10.20 -3.13 -0.45
C THR A 130 9.95 -1.77 -1.07
N THR A 131 10.69 -0.75 -0.67
CA THR A 131 10.56 0.61 -1.20
C THR A 131 11.00 0.71 -2.66
N GLY A 132 10.43 1.66 -3.39
CA GLY A 132 10.67 1.95 -4.80
C GLY A 132 9.56 1.46 -5.73
N GLY A 133 9.84 1.50 -7.04
CA GLY A 133 8.88 1.20 -8.09
C GLY A 133 8.69 -0.30 -8.36
N TRP A 134 7.44 -0.67 -8.63
CA TRP A 134 6.97 -2.01 -8.96
C TRP A 134 6.04 -1.98 -10.16
N LYS A 135 5.98 -3.09 -10.88
CA LYS A 135 4.86 -3.41 -11.77
C LYS A 135 3.76 -4.07 -10.95
N GLY A 136 2.50 -3.69 -11.19
CA GLY A 136 1.32 -4.22 -10.50
C GLY A 136 0.24 -4.78 -11.43
N LEU A 137 -0.50 -5.75 -10.91
CA LEU A 137 -1.72 -6.31 -11.46
C LEU A 137 -2.77 -6.40 -10.35
N ILE A 138 -3.97 -5.85 -10.59
CA ILE A 138 -5.16 -6.08 -9.78
C ILE A 138 -6.11 -7.01 -10.56
N ILE A 139 -6.63 -8.02 -9.88
CA ILE A 139 -7.65 -8.94 -10.40
C ILE A 139 -8.92 -8.74 -9.59
N TYR A 140 -9.92 -8.10 -10.20
CA TYR A 140 -11.23 -7.90 -9.61
C TYR A 140 -12.12 -9.11 -9.85
N ASP A 141 -12.90 -9.47 -8.83
CA ASP A 141 -13.95 -10.49 -8.91
C ASP A 141 -13.48 -11.74 -9.70
N PRO A 142 -12.41 -12.42 -9.25
CA PRO A 142 -11.77 -13.49 -10.03
C PRO A 142 -12.71 -14.67 -10.30
N ASP A 143 -13.63 -14.95 -9.37
CA ASP A 143 -14.65 -15.99 -9.51
C ASP A 143 -15.90 -15.49 -10.28
N ASN A 144 -15.92 -14.19 -10.63
CA ASN A 144 -17.01 -13.52 -11.33
C ASN A 144 -18.38 -13.64 -10.62
N ASP A 145 -18.37 -13.70 -9.28
CA ASP A 145 -19.56 -13.81 -8.44
C ASP A 145 -20.41 -12.53 -8.49
N TYR A 146 -19.79 -11.39 -8.79
CA TYR A 146 -20.42 -10.07 -8.88
C TYR A 146 -20.63 -9.61 -10.33
N GLY A 147 -20.11 -10.35 -11.32
CA GLY A 147 -20.17 -9.97 -12.73
C GLY A 147 -19.25 -8.80 -13.07
N ALA A 148 -18.21 -8.57 -12.25
CA ALA A 148 -17.28 -7.46 -12.34
C ALA A 148 -15.85 -7.93 -12.60
N ASN A 149 -15.69 -9.14 -13.17
CA ASN A 149 -14.37 -9.70 -13.44
C ASN A 149 -13.57 -8.78 -14.38
N ALA A 150 -12.44 -8.29 -13.90
CA ALA A 150 -11.57 -7.40 -14.65
C ALA A 150 -10.12 -7.53 -14.19
N TRP A 151 -9.21 -7.22 -15.10
CA TRP A 151 -7.77 -7.22 -14.86
C TRP A 151 -7.26 -5.82 -15.10
N GLU A 152 -6.55 -5.26 -14.13
CA GLU A 152 -6.06 -3.90 -14.18
C GLU A 152 -4.56 -3.87 -13.95
N PHE A 153 -3.85 -3.31 -14.91
CA PHE A 153 -2.42 -3.14 -14.90
C PHE A 153 -2.08 -1.72 -14.46
N LEU A 154 -1.06 -1.60 -13.60
CA LEU A 154 -0.65 -0.35 -12.98
C LEU A 154 0.82 -0.41 -12.56
N ASN A 155 1.42 0.75 -12.30
CA ASN A 155 2.65 0.84 -11.55
C ASN A 155 2.34 1.12 -10.07
N VAL A 156 3.22 0.63 -9.20
CA VAL A 156 3.11 0.85 -7.76
C VAL A 156 4.42 1.41 -7.24
N ASP A 157 4.40 2.58 -6.62
CA ASP A 157 5.56 3.12 -5.89
C ASP A 157 5.31 2.97 -4.39
N ILE A 158 6.31 2.42 -3.69
CA ILE A 158 6.26 2.22 -2.23
C ILE A 158 7.31 3.11 -1.60
N ALA A 159 6.91 4.04 -0.75
CA ALA A 159 7.81 4.97 -0.09
C ALA A 159 7.61 4.97 1.43
N GLY A 160 8.60 5.48 2.16
CA GLY A 160 8.52 5.67 3.61
C GLY A 160 9.33 4.67 4.43
N THR A 161 8.85 4.40 5.64
CA THR A 161 9.52 3.61 6.68
C THR A 161 8.58 2.56 7.28
N GLU A 162 9.05 1.76 8.23
CA GLU A 162 8.22 0.72 8.87
C GLU A 162 6.93 1.28 9.51
N GLU A 163 7.00 2.49 10.08
CA GLU A 163 5.90 3.12 10.82
C GLU A 163 4.96 3.94 9.92
N GLU A 164 5.47 4.46 8.81
CA GLU A 164 4.77 5.37 7.91
C GLU A 164 5.17 5.02 6.47
N LEU A 165 4.31 4.25 5.81
CA LEU A 165 4.42 3.89 4.40
C LEU A 165 3.39 4.62 3.56
N GLU A 166 3.80 5.00 2.37
CA GLU A 166 2.94 5.49 1.30
C GLU A 166 3.01 4.48 0.15
N VAL A 167 1.85 4.10 -0.39
CA VAL A 167 1.73 3.26 -1.58
C VAL A 167 0.94 4.03 -2.64
N THR A 168 1.59 4.37 -3.74
CA THR A 168 1.00 5.14 -4.84
C THR A 168 0.68 4.20 -5.99
N LEU A 169 -0.57 4.20 -6.45
CA LEU A 169 -1.06 3.44 -7.59
C LEU A 169 -1.17 4.37 -8.81
N ASP A 170 -0.38 4.11 -9.85
CA ASP A 170 -0.35 4.82 -11.13
C ASP A 170 -0.98 3.93 -12.21
N TRP A 171 -2.18 4.29 -12.64
CA TRP A 171 -3.05 3.50 -13.50
C TRP A 171 -2.52 3.38 -14.93
N TYR A 172 -2.76 2.23 -15.58
CA TYR A 172 -2.33 2.03 -16.96
C TYR A 172 -3.43 1.41 -17.83
N MET A 173 -3.81 0.16 -17.57
CA MET A 173 -4.69 -0.57 -18.47
C MET A 173 -5.69 -1.46 -17.77
N LEU A 174 -6.98 -1.24 -18.02
CA LEU A 174 -8.07 -2.10 -17.57
C LEU A 174 -8.60 -2.99 -18.71
N PHE A 175 -8.79 -4.27 -18.41
CA PHE A 175 -9.40 -5.27 -19.27
C PHE A 175 -10.64 -5.84 -18.57
N ILE A 176 -11.82 -5.48 -19.07
CA ILE A 176 -13.10 -5.97 -18.53
C ILE A 176 -13.46 -7.28 -19.24
N SER A 177 -13.71 -8.33 -18.45
CA SER A 177 -14.04 -9.65 -18.97
C SER A 177 -15.35 -9.62 -19.76
N GLY A 178 -15.33 -10.20 -20.97
CA GLY A 178 -16.49 -10.25 -21.86
C GLY A 178 -16.75 -8.99 -22.70
N GLU A 179 -16.06 -7.88 -22.45
CA GLU A 179 -16.22 -6.65 -23.26
C GLU A 179 -15.25 -6.59 -24.46
N GLY A 180 -14.21 -7.43 -24.46
CA GLY A 180 -13.29 -7.63 -25.59
C GLY A 180 -12.43 -6.41 -25.95
N ASN A 181 -12.52 -5.32 -25.17
CA ASN A 181 -11.73 -4.10 -25.32
C ASN A 181 -11.01 -3.79 -24.01
N SER A 182 -9.88 -3.09 -24.12
CA SER A 182 -9.18 -2.47 -22.99
C SER A 182 -9.50 -0.99 -22.89
N LEU A 183 -9.33 -0.42 -21.69
CA LEU A 183 -9.50 1.00 -21.39
C LEU A 183 -8.18 1.59 -20.93
N ASP A 184 -7.68 2.58 -21.67
CA ASP A 184 -6.45 3.32 -21.35
C ASP A 184 -6.72 4.32 -20.23
N GLU A 185 -6.02 4.11 -19.13
CA GLU A 185 -6.18 4.81 -17.87
C GLU A 185 -4.90 5.57 -17.48
N THR A 186 -3.93 5.66 -18.39
CA THR A 186 -2.65 6.37 -18.17
C THR A 186 -2.83 7.83 -17.74
N ASP A 187 -3.94 8.46 -18.13
CA ASP A 187 -4.27 9.86 -17.78
C ASP A 187 -5.09 9.98 -16.47
N MET A 188 -5.41 8.88 -15.80
CA MET A 188 -6.11 8.91 -14.50
C MET A 188 -5.18 9.39 -13.38
N GLU A 189 -5.75 10.07 -12.39
CA GLU A 189 -4.99 10.55 -11.23
C GLU A 189 -4.53 9.38 -10.36
N ASP A 190 -3.27 9.42 -9.96
CA ASP A 190 -2.68 8.45 -9.04
C ASP A 190 -3.46 8.41 -7.72
N ILE A 191 -3.59 7.22 -7.15
CA ILE A 191 -4.24 7.04 -5.86
C ILE A 191 -3.20 6.65 -4.82
N VAL A 192 -3.22 7.38 -3.70
CA VAL A 192 -2.30 7.19 -2.59
C VAL A 192 -2.99 6.41 -1.46
N TYR A 193 -2.26 5.46 -0.89
CA TYR A 193 -2.64 4.71 0.31
C TYR A 193 -1.60 4.94 1.40
N ASP A 194 -2.05 5.32 2.59
CA ASP A 194 -1.22 5.54 3.77
C ASP A 194 -1.27 4.34 4.72
N GLY A 195 -0.12 3.91 5.22
CA GLY A 195 -0.04 2.67 5.96
C GLY A 195 1.25 2.45 6.73
N GLY A 196 1.55 1.19 6.97
CA GLY A 196 2.77 0.78 7.63
C GLY A 196 3.04 -0.71 7.45
N TRP A 197 4.19 -1.15 7.96
CA TRP A 197 4.59 -2.54 7.96
C TRP A 197 3.97 -3.27 9.14
N VAL A 198 3.11 -4.26 8.87
CA VAL A 198 2.38 -4.99 9.90
C VAL A 198 2.40 -6.49 9.58
N GLY A 199 2.96 -7.27 10.51
CA GLY A 199 2.96 -8.73 10.42
C GLY A 199 3.77 -9.29 9.25
N GLY A 200 4.88 -8.63 8.88
CA GLY A 200 5.75 -9.05 7.79
C GLY A 200 5.24 -8.67 6.40
N GLY A 201 4.43 -7.62 6.30
CA GLY A 201 3.90 -7.12 5.04
C GLY A 201 3.36 -5.70 5.17
N ILE A 202 2.77 -5.19 4.09
CA ILE A 202 2.26 -3.82 4.02
C ILE A 202 0.76 -3.82 4.25
N ARG A 203 0.29 -2.93 5.11
CA ARG A 203 -1.12 -2.63 5.32
C ARG A 203 -1.33 -1.13 5.18
N ALA A 204 -2.09 -0.72 4.17
CA ALA A 204 -2.32 0.68 3.85
C ALA A 204 -3.80 0.97 3.53
N PHE A 205 -4.21 2.21 3.74
CA PHE A 205 -5.58 2.67 3.62
C PHE A 205 -5.69 3.89 2.70
N GLY A 206 -6.71 3.88 1.86
CA GLY A 206 -7.02 4.96 0.93
C GLY A 206 -8.50 4.91 0.58
N LEU A 207 -8.83 4.72 -0.71
CA LEU A 207 -10.20 4.42 -1.15
C LEU A 207 -10.70 3.03 -0.68
N GLY A 208 -9.78 2.18 -0.28
CA GLY A 208 -10.02 0.85 0.26
C GLY A 208 -8.94 0.46 1.27
N GLU A 209 -8.81 -0.84 1.54
CA GLU A 209 -7.70 -1.37 2.33
C GLU A 209 -6.80 -2.25 1.45
N LEU A 210 -5.55 -1.84 1.27
CA LEU A 210 -4.51 -2.60 0.59
C LEU A 210 -3.72 -3.43 1.61
N ARG A 211 -3.59 -4.72 1.35
CA ARG A 211 -2.78 -5.64 2.17
C ARG A 211 -1.85 -6.45 1.29
N LEU A 212 -0.54 -6.17 1.31
CA LEU A 212 0.48 -7.03 0.71
C LEU A 212 1.04 -7.93 1.81
N ARG A 213 0.74 -9.24 1.77
CA ARG A 213 1.02 -10.17 2.88
C ARG A 213 2.19 -11.12 2.63
N ARG A 214 2.60 -11.25 1.38
CA ARG A 214 3.69 -12.13 0.97
C ARG A 214 4.59 -11.32 0.07
N LEU A 215 5.83 -11.16 0.50
CA LEU A 215 6.90 -10.50 -0.23
C LEU A 215 8.08 -11.47 -0.23
N TYR A 216 8.69 -11.73 -1.38
CA TYR A 216 9.79 -12.69 -1.47
C TYR A 216 10.70 -12.45 -2.68
N ASP A 217 11.94 -12.89 -2.55
CA ASP A 217 12.91 -12.99 -3.62
C ASP A 217 12.92 -14.41 -4.23
N LEU A 218 12.95 -14.50 -5.55
CA LEU A 218 13.16 -15.76 -6.27
C LEU A 218 13.76 -15.51 -7.66
N ASN A 219 14.90 -16.15 -7.95
CA ASN A 219 15.59 -16.06 -9.24
C ASN A 219 15.91 -14.60 -9.65
N ASP A 220 16.54 -13.85 -8.75
CA ASP A 220 16.95 -12.45 -8.98
C ASP A 220 15.77 -11.57 -9.42
N LYS A 221 14.63 -11.74 -8.73
CA LYS A 221 13.42 -10.93 -8.86
C LYS A 221 12.72 -10.88 -7.52
N GLN A 222 12.00 -9.78 -7.29
CA GLN A 222 11.12 -9.65 -6.13
C GLN A 222 9.65 -9.73 -6.55
N TYR A 223 8.87 -10.36 -5.68
CA TYR A 223 7.44 -10.56 -5.87
C TYR A 223 6.71 -10.16 -4.60
N ALA A 224 5.53 -9.56 -4.77
CA ALA A 224 4.61 -9.35 -3.68
C ALA A 224 3.19 -9.70 -4.10
N PHE A 225 2.34 -10.14 -3.18
CA PHE A 225 0.91 -10.26 -3.45
C PHE A 225 0.06 -10.19 -2.19
N GLY A 226 -1.23 -9.92 -2.39
CA GLY A 226 -2.23 -9.92 -1.34
C GLY A 226 -3.60 -9.46 -1.84
N THR A 227 -4.27 -8.63 -1.05
CA THR A 227 -5.68 -8.26 -1.27
C THR A 227 -5.87 -6.76 -1.32
N LEU A 228 -6.86 -6.32 -2.08
CA LEU A 228 -7.38 -4.96 -2.08
C LEU A 228 -8.88 -5.04 -1.75
N ASP A 229 -9.28 -4.49 -0.60
CA ASP A 229 -10.69 -4.38 -0.23
C ASP A 229 -11.25 -3.15 -0.96
N THR A 230 -12.06 -3.34 -2.00
CA THR A 230 -12.64 -2.24 -2.77
C THR A 230 -13.81 -1.60 -2.00
N PRO A 231 -14.08 -0.30 -2.18
CA PRO A 231 -15.16 0.39 -1.47
C PRO A 231 -16.57 -0.13 -1.78
N ASP A 232 -16.77 -0.81 -2.91
CA ASP A 232 -18.03 -1.47 -3.28
C ASP A 232 -18.15 -2.92 -2.74
N GLY A 233 -17.13 -3.40 -2.02
CA GLY A 233 -17.12 -4.72 -1.39
C GLY A 233 -16.84 -5.88 -2.35
N ILE A 234 -16.38 -5.59 -3.56
CA ILE A 234 -15.96 -6.60 -4.53
C ILE A 234 -14.57 -7.11 -4.13
N PRO A 235 -14.34 -8.43 -4.07
CA PRO A 235 -13.03 -8.96 -3.76
C PRO A 235 -12.04 -8.62 -4.89
N ALA A 236 -10.88 -8.08 -4.52
CA ALA A 236 -9.77 -7.90 -5.44
C ALA A 236 -8.46 -8.44 -4.87
N PHE A 237 -7.66 -9.02 -5.76
CA PHE A 237 -6.30 -9.46 -5.46
C PHE A 237 -5.31 -8.54 -6.14
N ILE A 238 -4.17 -8.32 -5.51
CA ILE A 238 -3.07 -7.53 -6.08
C ILE A 238 -1.79 -8.37 -6.09
N ALA A 239 -1.06 -8.31 -7.19
CA ALA A 239 0.26 -8.91 -7.36
C ALA A 239 1.23 -7.87 -7.90
N LEU A 240 2.45 -7.87 -7.37
CA LEU A 240 3.53 -6.98 -7.74
C LEU A 240 4.76 -7.78 -8.14
N VAL A 241 5.52 -7.26 -9.10
CA VAL A 241 6.80 -7.82 -9.52
C VAL A 241 7.79 -6.72 -9.87
N ARG A 242 9.06 -6.96 -9.60
CA ARG A 242 10.17 -6.15 -10.09
C ARG A 242 11.42 -7.02 -10.30
N PRO A 243 12.43 -6.51 -11.03
CA PRO A 243 13.74 -7.14 -11.10
C PRO A 243 14.35 -7.45 -9.73
#